data_AF-A0A453DAE3-F1
#
_entry.id   AF-A0A453DAE3-F1
#
_cell.length_a   1.000
_cell.length_b   1.000
_cell.length_c   1.000
_cell.angle_alpha   90.00
_cell.angle_beta   90.00
_cell.angle_gamma   90.00
#
_symmetry.space_group_name_H-M   'P 1'
#
loop_
_entity.id
_entity.type
_entity.pdbx_description
1 polymer ?
#
loop_
_entity_poly.entity_id
_entity_poly.type
_entity_poly.pdbx_seq_one_letter_code
_entity_poly.pdbx_strand_id
1 'polypeptide(L)'
;GLVLASAPAARAWSTEGHMLTCQIAQDLLEPAAAQAVKNLLPEEAGGDLSAMCVWPDQVRHWYKYRWTSPLHFIDTPDKACTFDYARDCHDPSGAKDMCVAGAVANFTSQLMHYKQGSADRKYNLTEALLFLSHFMGDIHQPMHVGFTSDMGGNSVNLRWFKHKSNLHHVWDREIILTVLAERYGKDMAAFRKDLQHNITKGLVVRRVFMERLRGPHVLPNQVCHGEHRPGVQVGLRRRPRRRHTVRGLLRVEAPDRDAADRAGGSEAGHVPQPGLRRPQAPQPRRGCAGELGRGS
;
A
#
# COMPACT_ATOMS: atom_id res chain seq x y z
N GLY A 1 -38.72 -3.25 -10.40
CA GLY A 1 -37.47 -2.50 -10.66
C GLY A 1 -36.36 -3.13 -9.87
N LEU A 2 -35.27 -3.53 -10.53
CA LEU A 2 -34.11 -4.14 -9.88
C LEU A 2 -33.25 -3.02 -9.29
N VAL A 3 -33.18 -2.93 -7.96
CA VAL A 3 -32.30 -1.97 -7.27
C VAL A 3 -30.89 -2.56 -7.25
N LEU A 4 -30.01 -2.04 -8.10
CA LEU A 4 -28.56 -2.29 -7.98
C LEU A 4 -28.05 -1.56 -6.74
N ALA A 5 -27.87 -2.30 -5.64
CA ALA A 5 -27.12 -1.83 -4.49
C ALA A 5 -25.62 -1.87 -4.83
N SER A 6 -25.06 -0.75 -5.25
CA SER A 6 -23.61 -0.55 -5.32
C SER A 6 -23.04 -0.57 -3.90
N ALA A 7 -22.34 -1.65 -3.54
CA ALA A 7 -21.56 -1.68 -2.31
C ALA A 7 -20.48 -0.59 -2.35
N PRO A 8 -20.29 0.20 -1.28
CA PRO A 8 -19.18 1.15 -1.23
C PRO A 8 -17.87 0.37 -1.31
N ALA A 9 -17.02 0.76 -2.26
CA ALA A 9 -15.68 0.20 -2.38
C ALA A 9 -14.91 0.44 -1.08
N ALA A 10 -14.61 -0.63 -0.34
CA ALA A 10 -13.72 -0.57 0.80
C ALA A 10 -12.30 -0.28 0.25
N ARG A 11 -11.68 0.80 0.75
CA ARG A 11 -10.34 1.25 0.38
C ARG A 11 -9.37 0.96 1.53
N ALA A 12 -8.23 0.40 1.19
CA ALA A 12 -7.25 -0.21 2.08
C ALA A 12 -6.18 0.86 2.42
N TRP A 13 -5.86 1.08 3.70
CA TRP A 13 -5.90 2.40 4.37
C TRP A 13 -6.89 3.35 3.69
N SER A 14 -7.93 3.77 4.39
CA SER A 14 -8.84 4.76 3.82
C SER A 14 -8.12 6.05 3.44
N THR A 15 -8.76 6.84 2.59
CA THR A 15 -8.28 8.15 2.10
C THR A 15 -7.59 8.98 3.19
N GLU A 16 -8.16 9.03 4.39
CA GLU A 16 -7.63 9.77 5.53
C GLU A 16 -6.26 9.27 5.99
N GLY A 17 -6.01 7.96 6.00
CA GLY A 17 -4.74 7.35 6.41
C GLY A 17 -3.59 7.68 5.46
N HIS A 18 -3.82 7.54 4.15
CA HIS A 18 -2.84 7.91 3.13
C HIS A 18 -2.57 9.41 3.10
N MET A 19 -3.61 10.23 3.20
CA MET A 19 -3.45 11.68 3.26
C MET A 19 -2.59 12.09 4.45
N LEU A 20 -2.88 11.59 5.65
CA LEU A 20 -2.07 11.89 6.85
C LEU A 20 -0.63 11.43 6.70
N THR A 21 -0.42 10.21 6.21
CA THR A 21 0.93 9.65 5.99
C THR A 21 1.74 10.54 5.05
N CYS A 22 1.16 10.92 3.92
CA CYS A 22 1.85 11.74 2.92
C CYS A 22 2.06 13.18 3.36
N GLN A 23 1.12 13.79 4.08
CA GLN A 23 1.32 15.13 4.64
C GLN A 23 2.46 15.13 5.66
N ILE A 24 2.47 14.17 6.59
CA ILE A 24 3.54 14.04 7.58
C ILE A 24 4.88 13.79 6.89
N ALA A 25 4.92 12.92 5.87
CA ALA A 25 6.13 12.65 5.11
C ALA A 25 6.64 13.91 4.41
N GLN A 26 5.75 14.64 3.72
CA GLN A 26 6.09 15.86 3.00
C GLN A 26 6.63 16.96 3.92
N ASP A 27 6.03 17.15 5.09
CA ASP A 27 6.47 18.11 6.10
C ASP A 27 7.86 17.78 6.69
N LEU A 28 8.32 16.54 6.53
CA LEU A 28 9.60 16.05 7.05
C LEU A 28 10.67 15.87 5.96
N LEU A 29 10.39 16.24 4.71
CA LEU A 29 11.35 16.13 3.62
C LEU A 29 12.50 17.14 3.78
N GLU A 30 13.72 16.66 3.53
CA GLU A 30 14.88 17.53 3.33
C GLU A 30 14.67 18.40 2.08
N PRO A 31 15.29 19.60 2.00
CA PRO A 31 15.05 20.56 0.92
C PRO A 31 15.20 19.98 -0.50
N ALA A 32 16.21 19.14 -0.72
CA ALA A 32 16.44 18.50 -2.01
C ALA A 32 15.32 17.52 -2.39
N ALA A 33 14.83 16.73 -1.43
CA ALA A 33 13.72 15.81 -1.64
C ALA A 33 12.39 16.55 -1.84
N ALA A 34 12.15 17.62 -1.07
CA ALA A 34 10.98 18.48 -1.24
C ALA A 34 10.93 19.09 -2.64
N GLN A 35 12.07 19.54 -3.17
CA GLN A 35 12.15 20.06 -4.54
C GLN A 35 11.91 18.97 -5.59
N ALA A 36 12.45 17.76 -5.39
CA ALA A 36 12.22 16.63 -6.29
C ALA A 36 10.74 16.23 -6.33
N VAL A 37 10.08 16.14 -5.16
CA VAL A 37 8.63 15.88 -5.06
C VAL A 37 7.85 16.95 -5.80
N LYS A 38 8.16 18.24 -5.58
CA LYS A 38 7.49 19.34 -6.28
C LYS A 38 7.63 19.26 -7.81
N ASN A 39 8.80 18.82 -8.31
CA ASN A 39 9.04 18.69 -9.75
C ASN A 39 8.32 17.49 -10.37
N LEU A 40 8.12 16.41 -9.59
CA LEU A 40 7.49 15.17 -10.05
C LEU A 40 5.97 15.19 -9.94
N LEU A 41 5.43 15.98 -9.01
CA LEU A 41 3.99 16.12 -8.85
C LEU A 41 3.36 16.82 -10.07
N PRO A 42 2.18 16.35 -10.52
CA PRO A 42 1.44 17.04 -11.56
C PRO A 42 0.91 18.39 -11.06
N GLU A 43 0.64 19.32 -11.98
CA GLU A 43 0.21 20.68 -11.65
C GLU A 43 -1.08 20.69 -10.83
N GLU A 44 -2.01 19.79 -11.11
CA GLU A 44 -3.29 19.69 -10.39
C GLU A 44 -3.13 19.30 -8.92
N ALA A 45 -1.98 18.75 -8.52
CA ALA A 45 -1.69 18.47 -7.12
C ALA A 45 -1.38 19.76 -6.32
N GLY A 46 -1.12 20.89 -6.99
CA GLY A 46 -0.78 22.16 -6.31
C GLY A 46 0.48 22.08 -5.44
N GLY A 47 1.36 21.11 -5.71
CA GLY A 47 2.52 20.79 -4.87
C GLY A 47 2.21 20.05 -3.58
N ASP A 48 0.98 19.58 -3.36
CA ASP A 48 0.58 18.74 -2.22
C ASP A 48 0.63 17.26 -2.61
N LEU A 49 1.58 16.51 -2.04
CA LEU A 49 1.72 15.07 -2.28
C LEU A 49 0.49 14.29 -1.81
N SER A 50 -0.13 14.73 -0.72
CA SER A 50 -1.27 14.04 -0.12
C SER A 50 -2.51 14.04 -1.00
N ALA A 51 -2.66 15.04 -1.88
CA ALA A 51 -3.72 15.10 -2.88
C ALA A 51 -3.68 13.92 -3.86
N MET A 52 -2.51 13.32 -4.06
CA MET A 52 -2.29 12.24 -5.02
C MET A 52 -2.00 10.89 -4.37
N CYS A 53 -1.87 10.82 -3.04
CA CYS A 53 -1.50 9.57 -2.35
C CYS A 53 -2.57 8.48 -2.33
N VAL A 54 -3.79 8.76 -2.80
CA VAL A 54 -4.86 7.77 -2.96
C VAL A 54 -4.95 7.28 -4.42
N TRP A 55 -4.15 7.84 -5.33
CA TRP A 55 -4.18 7.50 -6.76
C TRP A 55 -3.93 6.01 -7.04
N PRO A 56 -2.98 5.30 -6.39
CA PRO A 56 -2.76 3.87 -6.63
C PRO A 56 -4.01 3.01 -6.38
N ASP A 57 -4.77 3.37 -5.35
CA ASP A 57 -6.03 2.75 -4.96
C ASP A 57 -7.18 3.02 -5.95
N GLN A 58 -7.04 4.02 -6.82
CA GLN A 58 -7.96 4.29 -7.92
C GLN A 58 -7.57 3.47 -9.14
N VAL A 59 -6.27 3.50 -9.50
CA VAL A 59 -5.80 2.88 -10.75
C VAL A 59 -5.72 1.37 -10.68
N ARG A 60 -5.57 0.74 -9.50
CA ARG A 60 -5.58 -0.73 -9.36
C ARG A 60 -6.81 -1.42 -9.99
N HIS A 61 -7.91 -0.69 -10.17
CA HIS A 61 -9.13 -1.17 -10.83
C HIS A 61 -9.14 -0.95 -12.35
N TRP A 62 -8.26 -0.12 -12.88
CA TRP A 62 -8.16 0.20 -14.30
C TRP A 62 -7.45 -0.94 -15.02
N TYR A 63 -7.93 -1.28 -16.23
CA TYR A 63 -7.35 -2.38 -17.02
C TYR A 63 -5.82 -2.29 -17.17
N LYS A 64 -5.30 -1.08 -17.43
CA LYS A 64 -3.86 -0.81 -17.59
C LYS A 64 -3.03 -1.10 -16.34
N TYR A 65 -3.62 -0.96 -15.15
CA TYR A 65 -2.91 -1.06 -13.86
C TYR A 65 -3.41 -2.24 -13.00
N ARG A 66 -4.14 -3.20 -13.56
CA ARG A 66 -4.57 -4.40 -12.80
C ARG A 66 -3.42 -5.15 -12.14
N TRP A 67 -2.24 -5.12 -12.76
CA TRP A 67 -1.01 -5.71 -12.22
C TRP A 67 -0.56 -5.08 -10.90
N THR A 68 -1.06 -3.89 -10.53
CA THR A 68 -0.71 -3.24 -9.26
C THR A 68 -1.53 -3.75 -8.08
N SER A 69 -2.65 -4.44 -8.31
CA SER A 69 -3.54 -4.89 -7.24
C SER A 69 -2.84 -5.71 -6.13
N PRO A 70 -2.01 -6.73 -6.43
CA PRO A 70 -1.30 -7.48 -5.38
C PRO A 70 -0.20 -6.66 -4.69
N LEU A 71 0.21 -5.52 -5.25
CA LEU A 71 1.26 -4.67 -4.68
C LEU A 71 0.80 -3.88 -3.45
N HIS A 72 -0.49 -3.93 -3.10
CA HIS A 72 -1.03 -3.23 -1.93
C HIS A 72 -0.88 -4.02 -0.62
N PHE A 73 -0.53 -5.30 -0.68
CA PHE A 73 -0.53 -6.17 0.50
C PHE A 73 0.53 -7.29 0.41
N ILE A 74 0.63 -8.06 1.48
CA ILE A 74 1.36 -9.32 1.61
C ILE A 74 0.42 -10.32 2.27
N ASP A 75 0.24 -11.46 1.64
CA ASP A 75 -0.44 -12.61 2.22
C ASP A 75 0.58 -13.48 2.96
N THR A 76 0.35 -13.72 4.25
CA THR A 76 1.21 -14.58 5.08
C THR A 76 0.46 -15.85 5.50
N PRO A 77 1.16 -16.97 5.75
CA PRO A 77 0.53 -18.19 6.21
C PRO A 77 -0.23 -17.98 7.52
N ASP A 78 -1.41 -18.59 7.61
CA ASP A 78 -2.28 -18.49 8.77
C ASP A 78 -1.55 -18.85 10.07
N LYS A 79 -1.76 -18.02 11.10
CA LYS A 79 -1.20 -18.22 12.45
C LYS A 79 0.34 -18.24 12.53
N ALA A 80 1.06 -18.07 11.41
CA ALA A 80 2.52 -18.07 11.40
C ALA A 80 3.10 -16.82 12.06
N CYS A 81 2.35 -15.72 12.06
CA CYS A 81 2.73 -14.48 12.77
C CYS A 81 4.10 -13.92 12.40
N THR A 82 4.57 -14.29 11.22
CA THR A 82 5.90 -13.97 10.72
C THR A 82 5.80 -13.70 9.24
N PHE A 83 6.56 -12.71 8.80
CA PHE A 83 6.78 -12.40 7.40
C PHE A 83 8.14 -12.94 6.97
N ASP A 84 8.17 -13.68 5.86
CA ASP A 84 9.38 -14.08 5.16
C ASP A 84 9.25 -13.66 3.69
N TYR A 85 10.17 -12.83 3.20
CA TYR A 85 10.07 -12.24 1.86
C TYR A 85 10.05 -13.31 0.76
N ALA A 86 10.92 -14.32 0.84
CA ALA A 86 11.05 -15.34 -0.21
C ALA A 86 9.81 -16.23 -0.30
N ARG A 87 9.20 -16.51 0.87
CA ARG A 87 7.97 -17.27 1.01
C ARG A 87 6.72 -16.47 0.62
N ASP A 88 6.61 -15.22 1.10
CA ASP A 88 5.34 -14.47 1.13
C ASP A 88 5.23 -13.39 0.04
N CYS A 89 6.35 -12.88 -0.49
CA CYS A 89 6.30 -11.80 -1.49
C CYS A 89 6.10 -12.33 -2.91
N HIS A 90 4.86 -12.69 -3.21
CA HIS A 90 4.43 -13.09 -4.55
C HIS A 90 2.94 -12.78 -4.77
N ASP A 91 2.51 -12.76 -6.04
CA ASP A 91 1.09 -12.67 -6.37
C ASP A 91 0.39 -14.05 -6.30
N PRO A 92 -0.93 -14.15 -6.48
CA PRO A 92 -1.65 -15.43 -6.48
C PRO A 92 -1.22 -16.41 -7.58
N SER A 93 -0.51 -15.95 -8.63
CA SER A 93 0.07 -16.82 -9.67
C SER A 93 1.48 -17.30 -9.34
N GLY A 94 2.05 -16.84 -8.22
CA GLY A 94 3.40 -17.18 -7.76
C GLY A 94 4.50 -16.29 -8.36
N ALA A 95 4.14 -15.20 -9.06
CA ALA A 95 5.13 -14.26 -9.57
C ALA A 95 5.81 -13.54 -8.40
N LYS A 96 7.13 -13.70 -8.29
CA LYS A 96 7.94 -13.12 -7.21
C LYS A 96 7.94 -11.59 -7.25
N ASP A 97 8.21 -10.99 -6.09
CA ASP A 97 8.28 -9.52 -5.88
C ASP A 97 6.96 -8.76 -6.06
N MET A 98 5.87 -9.48 -6.37
CA MET A 98 4.53 -8.90 -6.57
C MET A 98 3.77 -8.77 -5.24
N CYS A 99 4.35 -8.04 -4.30
CA CYS A 99 3.76 -7.70 -3.00
C CYS A 99 4.15 -6.26 -2.59
N VAL A 100 3.58 -5.71 -1.52
CA VAL A 100 3.88 -4.33 -1.08
C VAL A 100 5.36 -4.09 -0.73
N ALA A 101 6.06 -5.07 -0.15
CA ALA A 101 7.49 -4.94 0.13
C ALA A 101 8.33 -4.88 -1.16
N GLY A 102 8.02 -5.74 -2.14
CA GLY A 102 8.67 -5.71 -3.46
C GLY A 102 8.37 -4.43 -4.22
N ALA A 103 7.14 -3.91 -4.12
CA ALA A 103 6.75 -2.64 -4.71
C ALA A 103 7.55 -1.47 -4.11
N VAL A 104 7.67 -1.40 -2.79
CA VAL A 104 8.49 -0.37 -2.11
C VAL A 104 9.94 -0.42 -2.61
N ALA A 105 10.55 -1.61 -2.66
CA ALA A 105 11.92 -1.75 -3.17
C ALA A 105 12.05 -1.31 -4.65
N ASN A 106 11.11 -1.73 -5.50
CA ASN A 106 11.10 -1.40 -6.92
C ASN A 106 10.97 0.11 -7.16
N PHE A 107 9.95 0.76 -6.59
CA PHE A 107 9.71 2.19 -6.85
C PHE A 107 10.77 3.08 -6.18
N THR A 108 11.38 2.64 -5.07
CA THR A 108 12.56 3.29 -4.50
C THR A 108 13.74 3.23 -5.49
N SER A 109 14.01 2.06 -6.06
CA SER A 109 15.06 1.89 -7.08
C SER A 109 14.81 2.75 -8.32
N GLN A 110 13.57 2.84 -8.79
CA GLN A 110 13.20 3.72 -9.91
C GLN A 110 13.48 5.19 -9.60
N LEU A 111 13.11 5.67 -8.40
CA LEU A 111 13.33 7.05 -7.98
C LEU A 111 14.81 7.40 -7.77
N MET A 112 15.67 6.41 -7.48
CA MET A 112 17.13 6.64 -7.45
C MET A 112 17.71 7.06 -8.81
N HIS A 113 17.00 6.83 -9.91
CA HIS A 113 17.38 7.32 -11.22
C HIS A 113 16.96 8.78 -11.48
N TYR A 114 16.25 9.41 -10.55
CA TYR A 114 15.88 10.82 -10.68
C TYR A 114 17.13 11.70 -10.75
N LYS A 115 17.23 12.44 -11.86
CA LYS A 115 18.22 13.49 -12.06
C LYS A 115 17.47 14.75 -12.51
N GLN A 116 17.65 15.85 -11.81
CA GLN A 116 17.00 17.10 -12.16
C GLN A 116 17.39 17.52 -13.58
N GLY A 117 16.40 17.86 -14.42
CA GLY A 117 16.63 18.24 -15.83
C GLY A 117 17.01 17.08 -16.76
N SER A 118 16.99 15.84 -16.28
CA SER A 118 17.16 14.65 -17.11
C SER A 118 15.86 14.30 -17.82
N ALA A 119 15.94 14.12 -19.14
CA ALA A 119 14.85 13.57 -19.94
C ALA A 119 14.89 12.04 -20.01
N ASP A 120 15.72 11.35 -19.21
CA ASP A 120 15.86 9.89 -19.28
C ASP A 120 14.54 9.20 -18.91
N ARG A 121 13.91 8.57 -19.91
CA ARG A 121 12.51 8.14 -19.92
C ARG A 121 12.32 6.68 -19.49
N LYS A 122 13.32 6.04 -18.89
CA LYS A 122 13.22 4.60 -18.58
C LYS A 122 12.01 4.29 -17.70
N TYR A 123 11.66 5.20 -16.77
CA TYR A 123 10.53 5.06 -15.87
C TYR A 123 9.67 6.31 -15.84
N ASN A 124 8.37 6.14 -15.58
CA ASN A 124 7.50 7.25 -15.21
C ASN A 124 7.71 7.57 -13.72
N LEU A 125 8.59 8.54 -13.43
CA LEU A 125 8.98 8.87 -12.05
C LEU A 125 7.86 9.53 -11.24
N THR A 126 6.87 10.16 -11.90
CA THR A 126 5.65 10.61 -11.22
C THR A 126 4.87 9.41 -10.68
N GLU A 127 4.62 8.39 -11.52
CA GLU A 127 3.98 7.16 -11.06
C GLU A 127 4.79 6.47 -9.95
N ALA A 128 6.12 6.40 -10.09
CA ALA A 128 6.98 5.82 -9.06
C ALA A 128 6.87 6.55 -7.71
N LEU A 129 6.83 7.89 -7.71
CA LEU A 129 6.62 8.68 -6.50
C LEU A 129 5.26 8.39 -5.87
N LEU A 130 4.19 8.37 -6.67
CA LEU A 130 2.83 8.15 -6.16
C LEU A 130 2.65 6.74 -5.61
N PHE A 131 3.15 5.72 -6.33
CA PHE A 131 3.14 4.35 -5.87
C PHE A 131 3.95 4.18 -4.59
N LEU A 132 5.19 4.67 -4.55
CA LEU A 132 6.01 4.55 -3.34
C LEU A 132 5.34 5.21 -2.14
N SER A 133 4.82 6.44 -2.31
CA SER A 133 4.19 7.19 -1.22
C SER A 133 2.95 6.46 -0.66
N HIS A 134 2.18 5.82 -1.53
CA HIS A 134 1.02 5.02 -1.14
C HIS A 134 1.42 3.70 -0.47
N PHE A 135 2.32 2.93 -1.09
CA PHE A 135 2.75 1.62 -0.58
C PHE A 135 3.53 1.71 0.72
N MET A 136 4.21 2.82 0.96
CA MET A 136 4.77 3.13 2.28
C MET A 136 3.69 3.32 3.35
N GLY A 137 2.49 3.78 2.98
CA GLY A 137 1.32 3.70 3.85
C GLY A 137 0.90 2.24 4.06
N ASP A 138 0.57 1.53 2.98
CA ASP A 138 0.06 0.16 2.99
C ASP A 138 0.91 -0.81 3.81
N ILE A 139 2.23 -0.80 3.66
CA ILE A 139 3.11 -1.71 4.40
C ILE A 139 3.09 -1.48 5.92
N HIS A 140 2.66 -0.30 6.36
CA HIS A 140 2.45 0.00 7.77
C HIS A 140 1.04 -0.33 8.26
N GLN A 141 0.09 -0.69 7.37
CA GLN A 141 -1.25 -1.17 7.73
C GLN A 141 -1.11 -2.60 8.27
N PRO A 142 -1.45 -2.83 9.54
CA PRO A 142 -1.38 -4.17 10.11
C PRO A 142 -2.08 -5.29 9.33
N MET A 143 -3.23 -4.98 8.74
CA MET A 143 -4.07 -5.94 8.02
C MET A 143 -3.73 -6.03 6.53
N HIS A 144 -2.81 -5.21 6.00
CA HIS A 144 -2.23 -5.42 4.67
C HIS A 144 -1.09 -6.45 4.70
N VAL A 145 -0.68 -6.88 5.89
CA VAL A 145 0.31 -7.95 6.09
C VAL A 145 -0.36 -9.00 6.96
N GLY A 146 -1.38 -9.62 6.38
CA GLY A 146 -2.37 -10.42 7.09
C GLY A 146 -2.35 -11.89 6.69
N PHE A 147 -3.34 -12.65 7.18
CA PHE A 147 -3.47 -14.05 6.85
C PHE A 147 -4.11 -14.22 5.46
N THR A 148 -3.61 -15.19 4.70
CA THR A 148 -4.16 -15.50 3.37
C THR A 148 -5.61 -15.97 3.46
N SER A 149 -5.94 -16.82 4.44
CA SER A 149 -7.29 -17.43 4.54
C SER A 149 -8.41 -16.43 4.78
N ASP A 150 -8.11 -15.32 5.43
CA ASP A 150 -9.08 -14.28 5.75
C ASP A 150 -8.99 -13.02 4.88
N MET A 151 -8.13 -13.07 3.84
CA MET A 151 -7.85 -11.95 2.94
C MET A 151 -7.43 -10.70 3.72
N GLY A 152 -6.51 -10.86 4.67
CA GLY A 152 -6.09 -9.78 5.57
C GLY A 152 -7.25 -9.25 6.43
N GLY A 153 -8.12 -10.13 6.91
CA GLY A 153 -9.28 -9.81 7.73
C GLY A 153 -10.48 -9.22 6.98
N ASN A 154 -10.47 -9.21 5.64
CA ASN A 154 -11.63 -8.78 4.84
C ASN A 154 -12.82 -9.74 4.97
N SER A 155 -12.56 -11.05 5.16
CA SER A 155 -13.62 -12.04 5.37
C SER A 155 -14.12 -12.11 6.82
N VAL A 156 -13.43 -11.45 7.75
CA VAL A 156 -13.84 -11.37 9.16
C VAL A 156 -14.90 -10.28 9.34
N ASN A 157 -16.17 -10.68 9.19
CA ASN A 157 -17.31 -9.80 9.39
C ASN A 157 -17.57 -9.52 10.88
N LEU A 158 -17.76 -8.24 11.22
CA LEU A 158 -18.00 -7.76 12.58
C LEU A 158 -18.94 -6.54 12.60
N ARG A 159 -19.19 -5.99 13.79
CA ARG A 159 -19.81 -4.66 13.94
C ARG A 159 -18.84 -3.70 14.59
N TRP A 160 -18.59 -2.56 13.94
CA TRP A 160 -17.89 -1.43 14.57
C TRP A 160 -18.94 -0.52 15.19
N PHE A 161 -19.00 -0.46 16.52
CA PHE A 161 -20.14 0.13 17.24
C PHE A 161 -21.49 -0.35 16.68
N LYS A 162 -22.30 0.54 16.11
CA LYS A 162 -23.67 0.23 15.65
C LYS A 162 -23.71 -0.27 14.20
N HIS A 163 -22.69 -0.04 13.38
CA HIS A 163 -22.69 -0.41 11.96
C HIS A 163 -21.90 -1.70 11.68
N LYS A 164 -22.25 -2.36 10.57
CA LYS A 164 -21.52 -3.53 10.06
C LYS A 164 -20.20 -3.08 9.42
N SER A 165 -19.16 -3.87 9.61
CA SER A 165 -17.82 -3.67 9.01
C SER A 165 -17.12 -5.04 8.89
N ASN A 166 -15.89 -5.07 8.40
CA ASN A 166 -14.97 -6.18 8.58
C ASN A 166 -13.71 -5.73 9.36
N LEU A 167 -12.86 -6.67 9.76
CA LEU A 167 -11.65 -6.37 10.54
C LEU A 167 -10.65 -5.50 9.77
N HIS A 168 -10.43 -5.78 8.48
CA HIS A 168 -9.55 -5.01 7.62
C HIS A 168 -9.94 -3.52 7.60
N HIS A 169 -11.21 -3.25 7.29
CA HIS A 169 -11.79 -1.92 7.21
C HIS A 169 -11.79 -1.19 8.57
N VAL A 170 -11.84 -1.93 9.69
CA VAL A 170 -11.70 -1.31 11.01
C VAL A 170 -10.33 -0.66 11.18
N TRP A 171 -9.28 -1.35 10.74
CA TRP A 171 -7.90 -0.85 10.79
C TRP A 171 -7.66 0.26 9.76
N ASP A 172 -8.17 0.09 8.53
CA ASP A 172 -8.01 1.08 7.47
C ASP A 172 -8.65 2.43 7.76
N ARG A 173 -9.80 2.41 8.44
CA ARG A 173 -10.74 3.54 8.40
C ARG A 173 -11.41 3.81 9.72
N GLU A 174 -12.06 2.81 10.29
CA GLU A 174 -13.00 3.05 11.37
C GLU A 174 -12.32 3.62 12.62
N ILE A 175 -11.13 3.10 12.96
CA ILE A 175 -10.33 3.62 14.07
C ILE A 175 -9.96 5.10 13.82
N ILE A 176 -9.44 5.41 12.63
CA ILE A 176 -9.02 6.78 12.27
C ILE A 176 -10.20 7.73 12.38
N LEU A 177 -11.32 7.43 11.72
CA LEU A 177 -12.50 8.29 11.71
C LEU A 177 -13.11 8.47 13.09
N THR A 178 -13.15 7.41 13.90
CA THR A 178 -13.65 7.50 15.27
C THR A 178 -12.77 8.42 16.11
N VAL A 179 -11.45 8.28 16.04
CA VAL A 179 -10.50 9.14 16.77
C VAL A 179 -10.60 10.59 16.29
N LEU A 180 -10.61 10.78 14.98
CA LEU A 180 -10.70 12.09 14.35
C LEU A 180 -11.98 12.82 14.77
N ALA A 181 -13.13 12.13 14.77
CA ALA A 181 -14.40 12.71 15.21
C ALA A 181 -14.44 12.96 16.72
N GLU A 182 -14.06 11.98 17.55
CA GLU A 182 -14.20 12.09 19.01
C GLU A 182 -13.21 13.05 19.66
N ARG A 183 -12.00 13.22 19.11
CA ARG A 183 -10.93 13.99 19.75
C ARG A 183 -10.57 15.29 19.05
N TYR A 184 -10.80 15.36 17.74
CA TYR A 184 -10.36 16.50 16.93
C TYR A 184 -11.53 17.17 16.21
N GLY A 185 -12.79 16.79 16.50
CA GLY A 185 -13.95 17.45 15.89
C GLY A 185 -13.98 17.35 14.36
N LYS A 186 -13.40 16.27 13.79
CA LYS A 186 -13.21 16.07 12.34
C LYS A 186 -12.11 16.95 11.70
N ASP A 187 -11.31 17.66 12.49
CA ASP A 187 -10.18 18.45 12.00
C ASP A 187 -8.95 17.57 11.73
N MET A 188 -8.69 17.32 10.45
CA MET A 188 -7.52 16.56 9.98
C MET A 188 -6.20 17.27 10.26
N ALA A 189 -6.17 18.61 10.20
CA ALA A 189 -4.96 19.38 10.43
C ALA A 189 -4.55 19.33 11.90
N ALA A 190 -5.51 19.45 12.82
CA ALA A 190 -5.28 19.28 14.25
C ALA A 190 -4.79 17.87 14.58
N PHE A 191 -5.39 16.83 13.97
CA PHE A 191 -4.97 15.45 14.17
C PHE A 191 -3.56 15.20 13.65
N ARG A 192 -3.24 15.66 12.43
CA ARG A 192 -1.89 15.60 11.85
C ARG A 192 -0.86 16.25 12.77
N LYS A 193 -1.14 17.47 13.24
CA LYS A 193 -0.23 18.22 14.10
C LYS A 193 0.10 17.46 15.39
N ASP A 194 -0.90 16.83 16.00
CA ASP A 194 -0.69 16.03 17.21
C ASP A 194 0.11 14.74 16.91
N LEU A 195 -0.18 14.05 15.79
CA LEU A 195 0.62 12.90 15.35
C LEU A 195 2.09 13.28 15.13
N GLN A 196 2.35 14.33 14.37
CA GLN A 196 3.70 14.81 14.07
C GLN A 196 4.43 15.28 15.34
N HIS A 197 3.75 15.95 16.27
CA HIS A 197 4.31 16.33 17.56
C HIS A 197 4.76 15.10 18.38
N ASN A 198 3.93 14.07 18.43
CA ASN A 198 4.22 12.84 19.16
C ASN A 198 5.36 12.03 18.53
N ILE A 199 5.47 12.02 17.20
CA ILE A 199 6.56 11.36 16.46
C ILE A 199 7.89 12.09 16.70
N THR A 200 7.89 13.43 16.64
CA THR A 200 9.11 14.25 16.73
C THR A 200 9.65 14.41 18.15
N LYS A 201 8.77 14.44 19.18
CA LYS A 201 9.18 14.55 20.59
C LYS A 201 9.34 13.22 21.32
N GLY A 202 8.81 12.12 20.78
CA GLY A 202 9.00 10.78 21.34
C GLY A 202 10.43 10.30 21.14
N LEU A 203 11.28 10.40 22.18
CA LEU A 203 12.69 9.97 22.21
C LEU A 203 12.95 8.54 21.67
N VAL A 204 11.94 7.66 21.70
CA VAL A 204 12.02 6.26 21.21
C VAL A 204 11.62 6.11 19.74
N VAL A 205 10.76 6.98 19.20
CA VAL A 205 10.26 6.89 17.81
C VAL A 205 11.27 7.49 16.83
N ARG A 206 12.01 8.53 17.25
CA ARG A 206 13.00 9.22 16.42
C ARG A 206 14.11 8.29 15.90
N ARG A 207 14.47 7.25 16.68
CA ARG A 207 15.46 6.24 16.29
C ARG A 207 14.82 5.15 15.41
N VAL A 208 13.67 4.59 15.81
CA VAL A 208 13.01 3.48 15.10
C VAL A 208 12.42 3.88 13.74
N PHE A 209 11.80 5.06 13.62
CA PHE A 209 11.16 5.50 12.38
C PHE A 209 12.18 5.93 11.33
N MET A 210 13.26 6.63 11.74
CA MET A 210 14.33 7.05 10.82
C MET A 210 15.34 5.94 10.49
N GLU A 211 15.57 4.95 11.36
CA GLU A 211 16.39 3.78 11.05
C GLU A 211 15.65 2.77 10.15
N ARG A 212 14.33 2.60 10.30
CA ARG A 212 13.51 1.71 9.44
C ARG A 212 13.29 2.22 8.01
N LEU A 213 13.55 3.50 7.76
CA LEU A 213 13.53 4.10 6.42
C LEU A 213 14.92 4.14 5.76
N ARG A 214 15.98 3.69 6.46
CA ARG A 214 17.38 3.82 6.01
C ARG A 214 17.97 2.58 5.33
N GLY A 215 17.17 1.55 5.05
CA GLY A 215 17.61 0.38 4.29
C GLY A 215 16.56 -0.03 3.25
N PRO A 216 16.94 -0.83 2.24
CA PRO A 216 16.01 -1.37 1.24
C PRO A 216 14.95 -2.34 1.81
N HIS A 217 15.02 -2.64 3.11
CA HIS A 217 14.15 -3.58 3.81
C HIS A 217 13.30 -2.85 4.85
N VAL A 218 12.18 -2.26 4.41
CA VAL A 218 11.13 -1.79 5.31
C VAL A 218 10.46 -3.02 5.91
N LEU A 219 10.58 -3.20 7.23
CA LEU A 219 9.93 -4.31 7.92
C LEU A 219 8.41 -4.05 7.99
N PRO A 220 7.57 -4.95 7.45
CA PRO A 220 6.13 -4.80 7.52
C PRO A 220 5.63 -4.82 8.96
N ASN A 221 4.61 -4.02 9.25
CA ASN A 221 3.86 -4.15 10.49
C ASN A 221 2.85 -5.28 10.31
N GLN A 222 3.12 -6.44 10.89
CA GLN A 222 2.14 -7.52 10.97
C GLN A 222 1.42 -7.47 12.31
N VAL A 223 0.11 -7.76 12.30
CA VAL A 223 -0.64 -8.00 13.54
C VAL A 223 -1.25 -9.39 13.52
N CYS A 224 -1.00 -10.11 14.61
CA CYS A 224 -1.62 -11.40 14.86
C CYS A 224 -2.94 -11.26 15.61
N HIS A 225 -3.95 -11.93 15.07
CA HIS A 225 -5.26 -12.00 15.69
C HIS A 225 -5.65 -13.45 15.93
N GLY A 226 -6.39 -13.67 17.01
CA GLY A 226 -6.94 -14.99 17.35
C GLY A 226 -8.26 -15.26 16.62
N GLU A 227 -8.83 -16.44 16.83
CA GLU A 227 -10.10 -16.83 16.22
C GLU A 227 -11.22 -15.83 16.52
N HIS A 228 -12.01 -15.52 15.49
CA HIS A 228 -13.10 -14.56 15.56
C HIS A 228 -14.45 -15.25 15.47
N ARG A 229 -15.32 -14.97 16.44
CA ARG A 229 -16.71 -15.39 16.37
C ARG A 229 -17.49 -14.43 15.47
N PRO A 230 -18.29 -14.91 14.50
CA PRO A 230 -19.13 -14.04 13.69
C PRO A 230 -20.06 -13.18 14.55
N GLY A 231 -20.20 -11.89 14.20
CA GLY A 231 -21.18 -11.00 14.83
C GLY A 231 -20.77 -10.30 16.13
N VAL A 232 -19.49 -10.36 16.51
CA VAL A 232 -18.97 -9.61 17.67
C VAL A 232 -19.02 -8.10 17.42
N GLN A 233 -19.46 -7.35 18.43
CA GLN A 233 -19.40 -5.89 18.45
C GLN A 233 -18.05 -5.43 19.01
N VAL A 234 -17.34 -4.63 18.23
CA VAL A 234 -16.02 -4.08 18.54
C VAL A 234 -16.11 -2.56 18.68
N GLY A 235 -15.34 -1.99 19.60
CA GLY A 235 -15.23 -0.54 19.78
C GLY A 235 -13.92 -0.15 20.48
N LEU A 236 -13.68 1.16 20.57
CA LEU A 236 -12.52 1.70 21.27
C LEU A 236 -12.77 1.72 22.79
N ARG A 237 -11.81 1.22 23.58
CA ARG A 237 -11.87 1.39 25.04
C ARG A 237 -11.19 2.69 25.45
N ARG A 238 -11.95 3.58 26.10
CA ARG A 238 -11.37 4.69 26.87
C ARG A 238 -10.65 4.12 28.09
N ARG A 239 -9.32 4.18 28.12
CA ARG A 239 -8.56 4.04 29.39
C ARG A 239 -8.28 5.42 29.96
N PRO A 240 -8.50 5.64 31.27
CA PRO A 240 -8.04 6.85 31.91
C PRO A 240 -6.50 6.82 31.91
N ARG A 241 -5.88 7.66 31.07
CA ARG A 241 -4.45 8.01 30.98
C ARG A 241 -3.52 7.40 29.92
N ARG A 242 -3.80 6.34 29.15
CA ARG A 242 -2.95 5.99 27.97
C ARG A 242 -3.72 5.20 26.90
N ARG A 243 -3.41 5.53 25.63
CA ARG A 243 -3.73 4.89 24.33
C ARG A 243 -5.08 4.15 24.21
N HIS A 244 -5.83 4.50 23.17
CA HIS A 244 -6.95 3.67 22.73
C HIS A 244 -6.44 2.27 22.39
N THR A 245 -7.07 1.26 23.01
CA THR A 245 -6.86 -0.15 22.67
C THR A 245 -8.19 -0.67 22.17
N VAL A 246 -8.19 -1.33 21.01
CA VAL A 246 -9.38 -2.03 20.49
C VAL A 246 -9.71 -3.13 21.50
N ARG A 247 -10.88 -3.07 22.15
CA ARG A 247 -11.28 -4.14 23.09
C ARG A 247 -11.93 -5.26 22.30
N GLY A 248 -11.44 -6.48 22.51
CA GLY A 248 -12.06 -7.69 22.00
C GLY A 248 -11.06 -8.73 21.53
N LEU A 249 -10.04 -8.38 20.75
CA LEU A 249 -9.65 -9.33 19.71
C LEU A 249 -8.18 -9.41 19.26
N LEU A 250 -7.23 -8.56 19.68
CA LEU A 250 -5.89 -8.56 19.07
C LEU A 250 -4.72 -8.37 20.03
N ARG A 251 -3.67 -9.19 19.84
CA ARG A 251 -2.33 -9.04 20.43
C ARG A 251 -1.43 -8.49 19.32
N VAL A 252 -1.07 -7.21 19.42
CA VAL A 252 -0.07 -6.60 18.53
C VAL A 252 1.31 -7.07 19.00
N GLU A 253 1.93 -8.00 18.29
CA GLU A 253 3.33 -8.37 18.50
C GLU A 253 4.21 -7.63 17.49
N ALA A 254 5.26 -6.99 17.95
CA ALA A 254 6.27 -6.40 17.06
C ALA A 254 7.18 -7.52 16.54
N PRO A 255 7.65 -7.46 15.28
CA PRO A 255 8.50 -8.51 14.72
C PRO A 255 9.83 -8.65 15.49
N ASP A 256 10.31 -9.90 15.54
CA ASP A 256 11.53 -10.33 16.21
C ASP A 256 12.79 -9.77 15.52
N ARG A 257 13.85 -9.52 16.29
CA ARG A 257 15.03 -8.74 15.86
C ARG A 257 15.97 -9.47 14.89
N ASP A 258 15.81 -10.78 14.74
CA ASP A 258 16.80 -11.66 14.09
C ASP A 258 16.53 -11.94 12.59
N ALA A 259 15.50 -11.32 11.98
CA ALA A 259 15.19 -11.50 10.57
C ALA A 259 16.11 -10.71 9.60
N ALA A 260 16.89 -9.76 10.12
CA ALA A 260 17.70 -8.84 9.31
C ALA A 260 18.96 -9.49 8.67
N ASP A 261 19.52 -10.53 9.28
CA ASP A 261 20.83 -11.08 8.88
C ASP A 261 20.77 -12.08 7.70
N ARG A 262 19.58 -12.43 7.19
CA ARG A 262 19.43 -13.40 6.07
C ARG A 262 19.10 -12.78 4.71
N ALA A 263 18.89 -11.47 4.63
CA ALA A 263 18.47 -10.78 3.40
C ALA A 263 19.62 -10.43 2.42
N GLY A 264 20.88 -10.72 2.77
CA GLY A 264 22.07 -10.24 2.06
C GLY A 264 22.44 -10.91 0.73
N GLY A 265 21.49 -11.46 -0.05
CA GLY A 265 21.87 -12.37 -1.15
C GLY A 265 21.03 -12.39 -2.43
N SER A 266 20.07 -11.49 -2.67
CA SER A 266 19.28 -11.54 -3.91
C SER A 266 19.19 -10.18 -4.60
N GLU A 267 19.78 -10.08 -5.80
CA GLU A 267 19.54 -8.98 -6.73
C GLU A 267 18.04 -8.90 -7.03
N ALA A 268 17.42 -7.76 -6.76
CA ALA A 268 16.01 -7.52 -7.02
C ALA A 268 15.69 -7.72 -8.51
N GLY A 269 14.84 -8.70 -8.81
CA GLY A 269 14.36 -8.98 -10.16
C GLY A 269 13.51 -7.84 -10.70
N HIS A 270 13.63 -7.58 -12.00
CA HIS A 270 12.80 -6.60 -12.69
C HIS A 270 11.34 -7.08 -12.69
N VAL A 271 10.44 -6.39 -11.97
CA VAL A 271 8.99 -6.59 -12.11
C VAL A 271 8.57 -6.17 -13.52
N PRO A 272 8.16 -7.10 -14.40
CA PRO A 272 7.86 -6.76 -15.78
C PRO A 272 6.55 -5.97 -15.85
N GLN A 273 6.61 -4.76 -16.41
CA GLN A 273 5.41 -4.03 -16.81
C GLN A 273 4.79 -4.74 -18.03
N PRO A 274 3.46 -5.02 -18.05
CA PRO A 274 2.82 -5.46 -19.27
C PRO A 274 2.86 -4.32 -20.29
N GLY A 275 3.74 -4.46 -21.29
CA GLY A 275 3.98 -3.47 -22.32
C GLY A 275 2.70 -3.11 -23.09
N LEU A 276 2.52 -1.82 -23.33
CA LEU A 276 1.61 -1.26 -24.33
C LEU A 276 1.84 -1.98 -25.68
N ARG A 277 0.98 -2.93 -26.04
CA ARG A 277 0.91 -3.40 -27.43
C ARG A 277 0.50 -2.21 -28.29
N ARG A 278 1.45 -1.68 -29.06
CA ARG A 278 1.15 -0.80 -30.19
C ARG A 278 0.16 -1.53 -31.12
N PRO A 279 -0.86 -0.85 -31.69
CA PRO A 279 -1.65 -1.44 -32.75
C PRO A 279 -0.70 -1.82 -33.90
N GLN A 280 -0.66 -3.09 -34.27
CA GLN A 280 0.03 -3.51 -35.48
C GLN A 280 -0.67 -2.86 -36.68
N ALA A 281 0.10 -2.13 -37.49
CA ALA A 281 -0.36 -1.68 -38.80
C ALA A 281 -0.73 -2.90 -39.65
N PRO A 282 -1.79 -2.84 -40.47
CA PRO A 282 -2.20 -3.96 -41.29
C PRO A 282 -1.09 -4.29 -42.31
N GLN A 283 -0.62 -5.53 -42.29
CA GLN A 283 0.32 -6.01 -43.31
C GLN A 283 -0.39 -6.21 -44.66
N PRO A 284 0.28 -5.93 -45.79
CA PRO A 284 -0.28 -6.12 -47.12
C PRO A 284 -0.47 -7.62 -47.40
N ARG A 285 -1.66 -7.98 -47.89
CA ARG A 285 -1.99 -9.34 -48.35
C ARG A 285 -1.04 -9.76 -49.47
N ARG A 286 -0.21 -10.78 -49.24
CA ARG A 286 0.45 -11.54 -50.32
C ARG A 286 -0.50 -12.63 -50.79
N GLY A 287 -0.76 -12.65 -52.10
CA GLY A 287 -1.72 -13.51 -52.76
C GLY A 287 -1.31 -14.98 -52.77
N CYS A 288 -2.33 -15.85 -52.72
CA CYS A 288 -2.22 -17.24 -53.08
C CYS A 288 -2.09 -17.34 -54.61
N ALA A 289 -0.93 -17.80 -55.10
CA ALA A 289 -0.79 -18.30 -56.45
C ALA A 289 -1.21 -19.79 -56.46
N GLY A 290 -2.20 -20.12 -57.29
CA GLY A 290 -2.63 -21.49 -57.52
C GLY A 290 -1.73 -22.20 -58.54
N GLU A 291 -1.40 -23.44 -58.24
CA GLU A 291 -0.88 -24.40 -59.23
C GLU A 291 -2.06 -25.12 -59.90
N LEU A 292 -2.12 -25.01 -61.23
CA LEU A 292 -2.89 -25.86 -62.13
C LEU A 292 -1.90 -26.47 -63.14
N GLY A 293 -2.06 -27.77 -63.37
CA GLY A 293 -1.00 -28.65 -63.86
C GLY A 293 -0.77 -28.67 -65.38
N ARG A 294 0.24 -29.48 -65.74
CA ARG A 294 0.45 -30.22 -66.99
C ARG A 294 1.23 -31.48 -66.57
N GLY A 295 0.96 -32.71 -66.97
CA GLY A 295 0.35 -33.25 -68.18
C GLY A 295 1.32 -34.29 -68.73
N SER A 296 1.06 -35.58 -68.45
CA SER A 296 1.37 -36.81 -69.19
C SER A 296 1.08 -38.01 -68.29
#